data_AF-A0A8J7LCX8-F1
#
_entry.id   AF-A0A8J7LCX8-F1
#
_cell.length_a   1.000
_cell.length_b   1.000
_cell.length_c   1.000
_cell.angle_alpha   90.00
_cell.angle_beta   90.00
_cell.angle_gamma   90.00
#
_symmetry.space_group_name_H-M   'P 1'
#
loop_
_entity.id
_entity.type
_entity.pdbx_description
1 polymer ?
#
loop_
_entity_poly.entity_id
_entity_poly.type
_entity_poly.pdbx_seq_one_letter_code
_entity_poly.pdbx_strand_id
1 'polypeptide(L)'
;MGRGRTNKIRLSAEQRQHLEALSRNGHAPVKKILHARVLIMSDEGEYGQQRWNDQQIGAALGLHRNSVARIRSSFLEQGEQAALNRKPRQTPPVPQKLDGEKQAHLIAICCSPPPDGRTRWTMKLLVDELKARSIVTQIGRETVRCTLKKTNCARGKSSVTVFP
;
A
#
# COMPACT_ATOMS: atom_id res chain seq x y z
N MET A 1 25.71 -20.48 -14.44
CA MET A 1 24.69 -20.88 -15.42
C MET A 1 23.43 -20.04 -15.21
N GLY A 2 23.27 -18.93 -15.94
CA GLY A 2 22.05 -18.11 -15.86
C GLY A 2 20.92 -18.80 -16.62
N ARG A 3 19.75 -18.98 -16.00
CA ARG A 3 18.54 -19.42 -16.71
C ARG A 3 18.33 -18.48 -17.90
N GLY A 4 18.45 -19.02 -19.11
CA GLY A 4 18.11 -18.33 -20.34
C GLY A 4 16.65 -17.91 -20.33
N ARG A 5 16.35 -16.86 -21.11
CA ARG A 5 15.01 -16.29 -21.24
C ARG A 5 14.01 -17.31 -21.74
N THR A 6 13.12 -17.76 -20.87
CA THR A 6 12.04 -18.65 -21.30
C THR A 6 10.89 -17.88 -21.96
N ASN A 7 10.65 -16.63 -21.56
CA ASN A 7 9.49 -15.85 -22.04
C ASN A 7 9.94 -14.59 -22.78
N LYS A 8 9.51 -14.45 -24.04
CA LYS A 8 9.80 -13.31 -24.92
C LYS A 8 8.73 -12.22 -24.75
N ILE A 9 9.14 -10.95 -24.72
CA ILE A 9 8.23 -9.80 -24.72
C ILE A 9 8.09 -9.32 -26.16
N ARG A 10 6.85 -9.11 -26.59
CA ARG A 10 6.50 -8.47 -27.86
C ARG A 10 5.58 -7.30 -27.55
N LEU A 11 6.03 -6.09 -27.84
CA LEU A 11 5.22 -4.89 -27.70
C LEU A 11 4.43 -4.64 -28.99
N SER A 12 3.17 -4.23 -28.86
CA SER A 12 2.46 -3.64 -30.00
C SER A 12 3.02 -2.23 -30.31
N ALA A 13 2.73 -1.71 -31.50
CA ALA A 13 3.14 -0.36 -31.90
C ALA A 13 2.60 0.71 -30.90
N GLU A 14 1.35 0.57 -30.47
CA GLU A 14 0.70 1.46 -29.49
C GLU A 14 1.38 1.40 -28.12
N GLN A 15 1.67 0.18 -27.63
CA GLN A 15 2.35 -0.02 -26.34
C GLN A 15 3.75 0.60 -26.38
N ARG A 16 4.48 0.38 -27.48
CA ARG A 16 5.81 0.95 -27.66
C ARG A 16 5.78 2.47 -27.65
N GLN A 17 4.87 3.08 -28.41
CA GLN A 17 4.71 4.54 -28.46
C GLN A 17 4.38 5.10 -27.07
N HIS A 18 3.51 4.45 -26.31
CA HIS A 18 3.16 4.85 -24.96
C HIS A 18 4.36 4.77 -24.00
N LEU A 19 5.12 3.67 -24.04
CA LEU A 19 6.31 3.49 -23.20
C LEU A 19 7.42 4.49 -23.58
N GLU A 20 7.59 4.79 -24.86
CA GLU A 20 8.55 5.79 -25.32
C GLU A 20 8.17 7.21 -24.87
N ALA A 21 6.90 7.58 -25.00
CA ALA A 21 6.38 8.83 -24.47
C ALA A 21 6.60 8.93 -22.96
N LEU A 22 6.36 7.84 -22.23
CA LEU A 22 6.57 7.78 -20.79
C LEU A 22 8.05 7.85 -20.39
N SER A 23 8.95 7.26 -21.19
CA SER A 23 10.40 7.30 -20.97
C SER A 23 11.00 8.71 -21.15
N ARG A 24 10.40 9.51 -22.03
CA ARG A 24 10.79 10.90 -22.33
C ARG A 24 10.11 11.92 -21.41
N ASN A 25 9.03 11.54 -20.73
CA ASN A 25 8.29 12.40 -19.84
C ASN A 25 9.09 12.69 -18.54
N GLY A 26 9.52 13.93 -18.35
CA GLY A 26 10.28 14.36 -17.17
C GLY A 26 9.47 14.44 -15.86
N HIS A 27 8.14 14.34 -15.91
CA HIS A 27 7.27 14.46 -14.73
C HIS A 27 6.85 13.11 -14.14
N ALA A 28 7.10 12.00 -14.83
CA ALA A 28 6.70 10.68 -14.35
C ALA A 28 7.61 10.19 -13.20
N PRO A 29 7.11 9.34 -12.28
CA PRO A 29 7.94 8.75 -11.24
C PRO A 29 9.13 7.99 -11.84
N VAL A 30 10.34 8.20 -11.30
CA VAL A 30 11.60 7.61 -11.80
C VAL A 30 11.49 6.10 -12.01
N LYS A 31 10.87 5.37 -11.08
CA LYS A 31 10.68 3.92 -11.23
C LYS A 31 9.81 3.55 -12.43
N LYS A 32 8.78 4.34 -12.74
CA LYS A 32 7.88 4.10 -13.87
C LYS A 32 8.61 4.31 -15.19
N ILE A 33 9.39 5.39 -15.29
CA ILE A 33 10.29 5.67 -16.43
C ILE A 33 11.28 4.52 -16.62
N LEU A 34 11.89 4.06 -15.53
CA LEU A 34 12.89 3.00 -15.57
C LEU A 34 12.27 1.66 -16.00
N HIS A 35 11.09 1.31 -15.49
CA HIS A 35 10.35 0.13 -15.92
C HIS A 35 9.98 0.20 -17.41
N ALA A 36 9.54 1.36 -17.90
CA ALA A 36 9.27 1.55 -19.32
C ALA A 36 10.53 1.33 -20.18
N ARG A 37 11.68 1.86 -19.76
CA ARG A 37 12.97 1.62 -20.44
C ARG A 37 13.36 0.14 -20.45
N VAL A 38 13.15 -0.57 -19.34
CA VAL A 38 13.38 -2.02 -19.28
C VAL A 38 12.52 -2.76 -20.30
N LEU A 39 11.23 -2.40 -20.41
CA LEU A 39 10.30 -3.03 -21.35
C LEU A 39 10.67 -2.75 -22.80
N ILE A 40 11.02 -1.49 -23.14
CA ILE A 40 11.47 -1.10 -24.49
C ILE A 40 12.74 -1.88 -24.89
N MET A 41 13.74 -1.98 -23.99
CA MET A 41 14.96 -2.74 -24.28
C MET A 41 14.76 -4.26 -24.25
N SER A 42 13.67 -4.73 -23.65
CA SER A 42 13.31 -6.15 -23.57
C SER A 42 12.48 -6.64 -24.76
N ASP A 43 12.04 -5.72 -25.63
CA ASP A 43 11.19 -6.00 -26.78
C ASP A 43 11.96 -6.80 -27.84
N GLU A 44 11.45 -7.99 -28.13
CA GLU A 44 11.95 -8.88 -29.19
C GLU A 44 10.95 -8.98 -30.37
N GLY A 45 10.01 -8.03 -30.45
CA GLY A 45 9.09 -7.87 -31.58
C GLY A 45 9.75 -7.24 -32.82
N GLU A 46 8.95 -7.01 -33.86
CA GLU A 46 9.40 -6.43 -35.13
C GLU A 46 9.99 -5.01 -34.96
N TYR A 47 9.58 -4.31 -33.91
CA TYR A 47 10.04 -2.96 -33.59
C TYR A 47 11.30 -2.97 -32.70
N GLY A 48 11.75 -4.12 -32.21
CA GLY A 48 12.93 -4.26 -31.36
C GLY A 48 14.20 -3.80 -32.09
N GLN A 49 14.84 -2.73 -31.61
CA GLN A 49 16.03 -2.16 -32.24
C GLN A 49 17.26 -3.09 -32.13
N GLN A 50 17.37 -3.84 -31.03
CA GLN A 50 18.51 -4.68 -30.74
C GLN A 50 18.10 -5.81 -29.78
N ARG A 51 18.71 -7.00 -29.92
CA ARG A 51 18.57 -8.07 -28.93
C ARG A 51 19.51 -7.83 -27.75
N TRP A 52 19.01 -7.18 -26.72
CA TRP A 52 19.70 -7.05 -25.43
C TRP A 52 19.45 -8.29 -24.59
N ASN A 53 20.39 -8.75 -23.74
CA ASN A 53 20.18 -9.75 -22.66
C ASN A 53 19.84 -9.03 -21.33
N ASP A 54 19.19 -9.71 -20.37
CA ASP A 54 18.76 -9.11 -19.08
C ASP A 54 19.94 -8.54 -18.28
N GLN A 55 21.12 -9.17 -18.40
CA GLN A 55 22.35 -8.66 -17.81
C GLN A 55 22.85 -7.37 -18.49
N GLN A 56 22.69 -7.25 -19.81
CA GLN A 56 23.05 -6.04 -20.56
C GLN A 56 22.07 -4.90 -20.25
N ILE A 57 20.77 -5.21 -20.19
CA ILE A 57 19.73 -4.23 -19.79
C ILE A 57 20.00 -3.74 -18.36
N GLY A 58 20.31 -4.68 -17.45
CA GLY A 58 20.69 -4.36 -16.09
C GLY A 58 21.90 -3.44 -16.02
N ALA A 59 22.97 -3.76 -16.76
CA ALA A 59 24.18 -2.95 -16.82
C ALA A 59 23.92 -1.54 -17.36
N ALA A 60 23.14 -1.38 -18.43
CA ALA A 60 22.85 -0.07 -19.01
C ALA A 60 21.93 0.81 -18.14
N LEU A 61 21.06 0.21 -17.32
CA LEU A 61 20.13 0.94 -16.45
C LEU A 61 20.56 1.00 -14.98
N GLY A 62 21.72 0.44 -14.62
CA GLY A 62 22.15 0.34 -13.22
C GLY A 62 21.25 -0.55 -12.35
N LEU A 63 20.61 -1.56 -12.95
CA LEU A 63 19.77 -2.52 -12.25
C LEU A 63 20.44 -3.89 -12.10
N HIS A 64 20.09 -4.58 -11.01
CA HIS A 64 20.37 -6.00 -10.91
C HIS A 64 19.52 -6.82 -11.91
N ARG A 65 20.11 -7.87 -12.50
CA ARG A 65 19.44 -8.75 -13.50
C ARG A 65 18.08 -9.28 -13.02
N ASN A 66 17.94 -9.58 -11.72
CA ASN A 66 16.69 -10.10 -11.17
C ASN A 66 15.56 -9.05 -11.19
N SER A 67 15.90 -7.77 -11.10
CA SER A 67 14.91 -6.68 -11.21
C SER A 67 14.37 -6.60 -12.63
N VAL A 68 15.24 -6.72 -13.64
CA VAL A 68 14.84 -6.82 -15.05
C VAL A 68 13.91 -8.03 -15.27
N ALA A 69 14.31 -9.21 -14.78
CA ALA A 69 13.50 -10.42 -14.88
C ALA A 69 12.11 -10.26 -14.22
N ARG A 70 12.03 -9.64 -13.03
CA ARG A 70 10.74 -9.38 -12.34
C ARG A 70 9.83 -8.43 -13.11
N ILE A 71 10.38 -7.37 -13.70
CA ILE A 71 9.60 -6.41 -14.52
C ILE A 71 9.05 -7.14 -15.74
N ARG A 72 9.86 -7.98 -16.39
CA ARG A 72 9.44 -8.79 -17.53
C ARG A 72 8.33 -9.77 -17.17
N SER A 73 8.49 -10.52 -16.07
CA SER A 73 7.46 -11.45 -15.59
C SER A 73 6.16 -10.72 -15.27
N SER A 74 6.23 -9.56 -14.60
CA SER A 74 5.04 -8.75 -14.28
C SER A 74 4.29 -8.30 -15.53
N PHE A 75 5.01 -7.94 -16.60
CA PHE A 75 4.39 -7.55 -17.87
C PHE A 75 3.66 -8.72 -18.54
N LEU A 76 4.28 -9.90 -18.54
CA LEU A 76 3.72 -11.09 -19.18
C LEU A 76 2.53 -11.67 -18.41
N GLU A 77 2.57 -11.62 -17.08
CA GLU A 77 1.52 -12.20 -16.23
C GLU A 77 0.34 -11.25 -15.99
N GLN A 78 0.61 -9.94 -15.87
CA GLN A 78 -0.37 -8.96 -15.37
C GLN A 78 -0.55 -7.75 -16.31
N GLY A 79 0.19 -7.70 -17.42
CA GLY A 79 0.11 -6.66 -18.42
C GLY A 79 0.92 -5.39 -18.12
N GLU A 80 0.81 -4.41 -19.02
CA GLU A 80 1.60 -3.17 -19.01
C GLU A 80 1.41 -2.34 -17.74
N GLN A 81 0.15 -2.11 -17.33
CA GLN A 81 -0.15 -1.25 -16.18
C GLN A 81 0.40 -1.83 -14.88
N ALA A 82 0.39 -3.16 -14.73
CA ALA A 82 0.95 -3.84 -13.57
C ALA A 82 2.48 -3.79 -13.57
N ALA A 83 3.11 -3.89 -14.74
CA ALA A 83 4.56 -3.76 -14.86
C ALA A 83 5.04 -2.34 -14.56
N LEU A 84 4.29 -1.32 -14.97
CA LEU A 84 4.67 0.09 -14.78
C LEU A 84 4.42 0.62 -13.37
N ASN A 85 3.31 0.22 -12.74
CA ASN A 85 2.88 0.78 -11.47
C ASN A 85 3.24 -0.14 -10.30
N ARG A 86 3.48 0.47 -9.13
CA ARG A 86 3.67 -0.31 -7.90
C ARG A 86 2.34 -0.97 -7.53
N LYS A 87 2.35 -2.29 -7.28
CA LYS A 87 1.20 -3.00 -6.70
C LYS A 87 0.75 -2.31 -5.40
N PRO A 88 -0.51 -1.83 -5.30
CA PRO A 88 -1.01 -1.25 -4.08
C PRO A 88 -1.05 -2.32 -2.98
N ARG A 89 -0.69 -1.92 -1.76
CA ARG A 89 -0.81 -2.82 -0.60
C ARG A 89 -2.28 -2.87 -0.20
N GLN A 90 -2.85 -4.07 -0.13
CA GLN A 90 -4.21 -4.28 0.36
C GLN A 90 -4.30 -4.06 1.87
N THR A 91 -3.25 -4.41 2.60
CA THR A 91 -3.19 -4.29 4.06
C THR A 91 -2.03 -3.41 4.51
N PRO A 92 -2.19 -2.67 5.62
CA PRO A 92 -1.09 -1.94 6.23
C PRO A 92 -0.01 -2.91 6.72
N PRO A 93 1.26 -2.46 6.82
CA PRO A 93 2.37 -3.31 7.26
C PRO A 93 2.25 -3.76 8.72
N VAL A 94 1.50 -2.99 9.54
CA VAL A 94 1.20 -3.33 10.93
C VAL A 94 -0.32 -3.50 11.04
N PRO A 95 -0.81 -4.64 11.56
CA PRO A 95 -2.24 -4.84 11.75
C PRO A 95 -2.80 -3.83 12.77
N GLN A 96 -4.05 -3.44 12.58
CA GLN A 96 -4.71 -2.53 13.52
C GLN A 96 -4.94 -3.26 14.85
N LYS A 97 -4.58 -2.61 15.96
CA LYS A 97 -4.82 -3.18 17.32
C LYS A 97 -6.31 -3.34 17.63
N LEU A 98 -7.14 -2.48 17.05
CA LEU A 98 -8.60 -2.57 17.09
C LEU A 98 -9.10 -3.07 15.73
N ASP A 99 -9.28 -4.39 15.64
CA ASP A 99 -9.94 -5.04 14.51
C ASP A 99 -11.46 -4.74 14.51
N GLY A 100 -12.17 -5.05 13.41
CA GLY A 100 -13.58 -4.72 13.23
C GLY A 100 -14.48 -5.19 14.38
N GLU A 101 -14.28 -6.41 14.88
CA GLU A 101 -15.03 -6.93 16.04
C GLU A 101 -14.75 -6.11 17.31
N LYS A 102 -13.48 -5.77 17.55
CA LYS A 102 -13.07 -4.97 18.70
C LYS A 102 -13.58 -3.55 18.63
N GLN A 103 -13.70 -3.00 17.42
CA GLN A 103 -14.35 -1.71 17.18
C GLN A 103 -15.84 -1.78 17.51
N ALA A 104 -16.54 -2.84 17.10
CA ALA A 104 -17.94 -3.05 17.45
C ALA A 104 -18.16 -3.12 18.97
N HIS A 105 -17.31 -3.86 19.69
CA HIS A 105 -17.34 -3.89 21.16
C HIS A 105 -17.08 -2.51 21.79
N LEU A 106 -16.10 -1.76 21.27
CA LEU A 106 -15.85 -0.39 21.73
C LEU A 106 -17.07 0.53 21.51
N ILE A 107 -17.75 0.41 20.38
CA ILE A 107 -18.97 1.17 20.08
C ILE A 107 -20.09 0.78 21.05
N ALA A 108 -20.27 -0.53 21.31
CA ALA A 108 -21.27 -1.02 22.26
C ALA A 108 -21.05 -0.44 23.66
N ILE A 109 -19.80 -0.41 24.15
CA ILE A 109 -19.43 0.23 25.42
C ILE A 109 -19.74 1.73 25.40
N CYS A 110 -19.40 2.43 24.31
CA CYS A 110 -19.71 3.85 24.19
C CYS A 110 -21.22 4.14 24.19
N CYS A 111 -22.06 3.17 23.79
CA CYS A 111 -23.52 3.27 23.80
C CYS A 111 -24.14 2.90 25.15
N SER A 112 -23.40 2.25 26.04
CA SER A 112 -23.91 1.84 27.35
C SER A 112 -23.77 2.98 28.38
N PRO A 113 -24.51 2.93 29.51
CA PRO A 113 -24.30 3.89 30.59
C PRO A 113 -22.85 3.83 31.10
N PRO A 114 -22.27 4.98 31.48
CA PRO A 114 -20.96 5.04 32.10
C PRO A 114 -20.96 4.35 33.48
N PRO A 115 -19.79 3.91 33.99
CA PRO A 115 -19.68 3.28 35.29
C PRO A 115 -20.07 4.22 36.43
N ASP A 116 -20.43 3.64 37.57
CA ASP A 116 -20.94 4.36 38.74
C ASP A 116 -20.04 5.53 39.18
N GLY A 117 -20.66 6.65 39.55
CA GLY A 117 -19.95 7.88 39.89
C GLY A 117 -19.37 8.67 38.71
N ARG A 118 -19.69 8.32 37.45
CA ARG A 118 -19.26 9.08 36.25
C ARG A 118 -20.45 9.50 35.38
N THR A 119 -20.45 10.75 34.93
CA THR A 119 -21.52 11.29 34.06
C THR A 119 -21.32 10.94 32.57
N ARG A 120 -20.11 10.56 32.15
CA ARG A 120 -19.80 10.26 30.74
C ARG A 120 -18.59 9.33 30.58
N TRP A 121 -18.54 8.64 29.45
CA TRP A 121 -17.34 7.96 28.98
C TRP A 121 -16.23 8.96 28.65
N THR A 122 -15.06 8.77 29.25
CA THR A 122 -13.81 9.45 28.85
C THR A 122 -12.90 8.47 28.14
N MET A 123 -11.94 8.96 27.34
CA MET A 123 -11.00 8.08 26.63
C MET A 123 -10.19 7.20 27.58
N LYS A 124 -9.84 7.71 28.77
CA LYS A 124 -9.14 6.91 29.80
C LYS A 124 -10.03 5.77 30.32
N LEU A 125 -11.30 6.06 30.61
CA LEU A 125 -12.27 5.04 31.05
C LEU A 125 -12.51 3.98 29.98
N LEU A 126 -12.60 4.37 28.71
CA LEU A 126 -12.76 3.41 27.61
C LEU A 126 -11.53 2.51 27.46
N VAL A 127 -10.32 3.05 27.64
CA VAL A 127 -9.09 2.24 27.62
C VAL A 127 -9.07 1.24 28.78
N ASP A 128 -9.45 1.70 29.97
CA ASP A 128 -9.49 0.86 31.17
C ASP A 128 -10.53 -0.27 31.02
N GLU A 129 -11.74 0.07 30.58
CA GLU A 129 -12.84 -0.87 30.35
C GLU A 129 -12.50 -1.90 29.25
N LEU A 130 -11.84 -1.47 28.17
CA LEU A 130 -11.36 -2.39 27.13
C LEU A 130 -10.31 -3.39 27.64
N LYS A 131 -9.49 -2.98 28.61
CA LYS A 131 -8.52 -3.88 29.26
C LYS A 131 -9.20 -4.79 30.27
N ALA A 132 -10.12 -4.25 31.08
CA ALA A 132 -10.89 -5.01 32.06
C ALA A 132 -11.68 -6.15 31.41
N ARG A 133 -12.29 -5.90 30.25
CA ARG A 133 -13.01 -6.90 29.45
C ARG A 133 -12.11 -7.80 28.61
N SER A 134 -10.78 -7.67 28.73
CA SER A 134 -9.77 -8.45 27.98
C SER A 134 -9.91 -8.40 26.44
N ILE A 135 -10.51 -7.33 25.90
CA ILE A 135 -10.72 -7.16 24.45
C ILE A 135 -9.38 -6.81 23.75
N VAL A 136 -8.50 -6.07 24.44
CA VAL A 136 -7.15 -5.70 23.97
C VAL A 136 -6.16 -5.73 25.12
N THR A 137 -4.97 -6.32 24.90
CA THR A 137 -3.89 -6.39 25.89
C THR A 137 -3.26 -5.02 26.19
N GLN A 138 -2.90 -4.27 25.15
CA GLN A 138 -2.33 -2.93 25.30
C GLN A 138 -2.81 -1.94 24.23
N ILE A 139 -3.60 -0.97 24.68
CA ILE A 139 -4.13 0.11 23.84
C ILE A 139 -3.88 1.49 24.46
N GLY A 140 -3.57 2.47 23.61
CA GLY A 140 -3.41 3.87 24.00
C GLY A 140 -4.68 4.69 23.73
N ARG A 141 -4.83 5.81 24.46
CA ARG A 141 -5.97 6.73 24.31
C ARG A 141 -6.17 7.24 22.88
N GLU A 142 -5.08 7.50 22.15
CA GLU A 142 -5.15 8.03 20.78
C GLU A 142 -5.66 6.98 19.80
N THR A 143 -5.38 5.69 20.03
CA THR A 143 -5.94 4.61 19.21
C THR A 143 -7.46 4.58 19.33
N VAL A 144 -7.99 4.64 20.56
CA VAL A 144 -9.44 4.69 20.82
C VAL A 144 -10.07 5.93 20.18
N ARG A 145 -9.46 7.11 20.38
CA ARG A 145 -9.96 8.38 19.80
C ARG A 145 -9.99 8.34 18.27
N CYS A 146 -8.91 7.90 17.64
CA CYS A 146 -8.82 7.80 16.17
C CYS A 146 -9.82 6.79 15.61
N THR A 147 -10.05 5.67 16.30
CA THR A 147 -11.08 4.70 15.92
C THR A 147 -12.46 5.32 15.99
N LEU A 148 -12.84 5.93 17.12
CA LEU A 148 -14.16 6.56 17.27
C LEU A 148 -14.39 7.71 16.29
N LYS A 149 -13.34 8.48 15.95
CA LYS A 149 -13.39 9.51 14.92
C LYS A 149 -13.69 8.92 13.53
N LYS A 150 -13.07 7.79 13.18
CA LYS A 150 -13.33 7.11 11.90
C LYS A 150 -14.75 6.55 11.80
N THR A 151 -15.30 6.06 12.92
CA THR A 151 -16.65 5.49 12.97
C THR A 151 -17.76 6.54 13.15
N ASN A 152 -17.42 7.84 13.07
CA ASN A 152 -18.33 8.97 13.24
C ASN A 152 -19.16 8.96 14.55
N CYS A 153 -18.73 8.18 15.55
CA CYS A 153 -19.38 8.07 16.85
C CYS A 153 -18.95 9.21 17.77
N ALA A 154 -19.27 10.45 17.40
CA ALA A 154 -19.06 11.60 18.28
C ALA A 154 -20.24 11.76 19.26
N ARG A 155 -20.40 10.84 20.22
CA ARG A 155 -21.35 11.00 21.35
C ARG A 155 -20.70 11.50 22.63
N GLY A 156 -19.40 11.74 22.63
CA GLY A 156 -18.72 12.42 23.73
C GLY A 156 -19.07 13.91 23.72
N LYS A 157 -20.03 14.34 24.55
CA LYS A 157 -20.25 15.77 24.82
C LYS A 157 -18.91 16.41 25.19
N SER A 158 -18.54 17.49 24.49
CA SER A 158 -17.31 18.26 24.65
C SER A 158 -17.02 18.52 26.13
N SER A 159 -15.78 18.30 26.58
CA SER A 159 -15.36 18.80 27.89
C SER A 159 -15.16 20.31 27.80
N VAL A 160 -16.18 21.09 28.14
CA VAL A 160 -15.92 22.42 28.69
C VAL A 160 -15.47 22.18 30.12
N THR A 161 -14.17 22.11 30.33
CA THR A 161 -13.56 22.21 31.66
C THR A 161 -12.55 23.34 31.58
N VAL A 162 -12.99 24.50 32.07
CA VAL A 162 -12.11 25.56 32.57
C VAL A 162 -11.30 24.93 33.71
N PHE A 163 -9.99 24.95 33.60
CA PHE A 163 -9.09 24.65 34.72
C PHE A 163 -8.78 25.98 35.43
N PRO A 164 -8.83 26.05 36.78
CA PRO A 164 -8.25 27.15 37.54
C PRO A 164 -6.72 27.14 37.46
#